data_AF-A0A3D9UPR9-F1
#
_entry.id   AF-A0A3D9UPR9-F1
#
_cell.length_a   1.000
_cell.length_b   1.000
_cell.length_c   1.000
_cell.angle_alpha   90.00
_cell.angle_beta   90.00
_cell.angle_gamma   90.00
#
_symmetry.space_group_name_H-M   'P 1'
#
loop_
_entity.id
_entity.type
_entity.pdbx_description
1 polymer ?
#
loop_
_entity_poly.entity_id
_entity_poly.type
_entity_poly.pdbx_seq_one_letter_code
_entity_poly.pdbx_strand_id
1 'polypeptide(L)'
;MLSKIRAGARSGHYRLVYFDEAGFAASPPVQYGWSPRGKPHETEPKEHVSRSVLGALNYTDNSLFYQTVSGSTTRANVIDFLEQVAQQGDDRLTFVVLDNAPIHHGIEAEIQKRWLYEHNLFLFYLPAYSPELNLIEIVWKQAKYHWRRFITWTQETMENELNTLLGGYGNRFAINLS
;
A
#
# COMPACT_ATOMS: atom_id res chain seq x y z
N MET A 1 -21.86 2.91 0.99
CA MET A 1 -21.32 3.19 2.34
C MET A 1 -19.96 3.88 2.27
N LEU A 2 -18.98 3.32 1.56
CA LEU A 2 -17.65 3.94 1.37
C LEU A 2 -17.69 5.39 0.86
N SER A 3 -18.60 5.72 -0.06
CA SER A 3 -18.80 7.10 -0.54
C SER A 3 -19.15 8.11 0.57
N LYS A 4 -19.97 7.69 1.56
CA LYS A 4 -20.32 8.51 2.73
C LYS A 4 -19.12 8.69 3.65
N ILE A 5 -18.32 7.63 3.86
CA ILE A 5 -17.09 7.69 4.65
C ILE A 5 -16.09 8.65 3.99
N ARG A 6 -15.89 8.57 2.66
CA ARG A 6 -15.05 9.50 1.91
C ARG A 6 -15.51 10.96 2.06
N ALA A 7 -16.82 11.21 1.97
CA ALA A 7 -17.38 12.56 2.15
C ALA A 7 -17.18 13.08 3.59
N GLY A 8 -17.39 12.21 4.59
CA GLY A 8 -17.15 12.52 5.99
C GLY A 8 -15.67 12.84 6.27
N ALA A 9 -14.76 12.06 5.69
CA ALA A 9 -13.33 12.29 5.78
C ALA A 9 -12.91 13.62 5.15
N ARG A 10 -13.41 13.95 3.93
CA ARG A 10 -13.18 15.27 3.31
C ARG A 10 -13.69 16.43 4.14
N SER A 11 -14.75 16.21 4.92
CA SER A 11 -15.31 17.21 5.83
C SER A 11 -14.60 17.26 7.19
N GLY A 12 -13.57 16.44 7.39
CA GLY A 12 -12.77 16.39 8.62
C GLY A 12 -13.38 15.58 9.76
N HIS A 13 -14.56 14.98 9.60
CA HIS A 13 -15.24 14.21 10.66
C HIS A 13 -14.53 12.92 11.04
N TYR A 14 -13.86 12.30 10.07
CA TYR A 14 -13.17 11.02 10.22
C TYR A 14 -11.79 11.08 9.59
N ARG A 15 -10.88 10.27 10.09
CA ARG A 15 -9.65 9.91 9.37
C ARG A 15 -9.95 8.69 8.49
N LEU A 16 -9.49 8.71 7.25
CA LEU A 16 -9.69 7.59 6.31
C LEU A 16 -8.34 7.14 5.77
N VAL A 17 -8.03 5.87 5.99
CA VAL A 17 -6.77 5.25 5.58
C VAL A 17 -7.08 4.06 4.70
N TYR A 18 -6.37 3.92 3.58
CA TYR A 18 -6.41 2.74 2.71
C TYR A 18 -5.20 1.88 2.97
N PHE A 19 -5.42 0.62 3.35
CA PHE A 19 -4.36 -0.34 3.64
C PHE A 19 -4.28 -1.43 2.57
N ASP A 20 -3.06 -1.83 2.23
CA ASP A 20 -2.77 -2.92 1.29
C ASP A 20 -1.30 -3.34 1.34
N GLU A 21 -0.99 -4.51 0.77
CA GLU A 21 0.37 -4.95 0.52
C GLU A 21 0.75 -4.96 -0.97
N ALA A 22 2.00 -4.64 -1.27
CA ALA A 22 2.54 -4.72 -2.61
C ALA A 22 3.91 -5.41 -2.65
N GLY A 23 4.02 -6.41 -3.52
CA GLY A 23 5.31 -6.99 -3.90
C GLY A 23 6.06 -6.12 -4.91
N PHE A 24 7.32 -5.81 -4.63
CA PHE A 24 8.24 -5.15 -5.55
C PHE A 24 9.36 -6.12 -5.93
N ALA A 25 9.58 -6.29 -7.23
CA ALA A 25 10.70 -7.06 -7.75
C ALA A 25 11.93 -6.19 -7.97
N ALA A 26 13.11 -6.79 -7.83
CA ALA A 26 14.38 -6.16 -8.12
C ALA A 26 14.52 -5.83 -9.62
N SER A 27 13.91 -6.63 -10.49
CA SER A 27 13.74 -6.29 -11.90
C SER A 27 12.55 -5.35 -12.10
N PRO A 28 12.66 -4.32 -12.96
CA PRO A 28 11.50 -3.53 -13.35
C PRO A 28 10.46 -4.43 -14.05
N PRO A 29 9.16 -4.11 -13.93
CA PRO A 29 8.16 -4.79 -14.75
C PRO A 29 8.45 -4.53 -16.23
N VAL A 30 8.28 -5.56 -17.06
CA VAL A 30 8.39 -5.42 -18.52
C VAL A 30 7.30 -4.45 -18.98
N GLN A 31 7.71 -3.32 -19.53
CA GLN A 31 6.79 -2.31 -20.03
C GLN A 31 6.42 -2.60 -21.49
N TYR A 32 5.21 -2.18 -21.87
CA TYR A 32 4.79 -2.25 -23.25
C TYR A 32 5.66 -1.33 -24.12
N GLY A 33 6.12 -1.83 -25.25
CA GLY A 33 6.94 -1.09 -26.20
C GLY A 33 6.82 -1.64 -27.62
N TRP A 34 7.15 -0.79 -28.60
CA TRP A 34 7.21 -1.19 -30.00
C TRP A 34 8.55 -1.85 -30.30
N SER A 35 8.52 -3.09 -30.80
CA SER A 35 9.70 -3.78 -31.30
C SER A 35 9.61 -4.00 -32.81
N PRO A 36 10.74 -4.04 -33.53
CA PRO A 36 10.75 -4.42 -34.93
C PRO A 36 10.09 -5.79 -35.15
N ARG A 37 9.37 -5.94 -36.26
CA ARG A 37 8.71 -7.20 -36.61
C ARG A 37 9.75 -8.32 -36.70
N GLY A 38 9.53 -9.40 -35.95
CA GLY A 38 10.44 -10.56 -35.87
C GLY A 38 11.59 -10.43 -34.86
N LYS A 39 11.65 -9.34 -34.08
CA LYS A 39 12.62 -9.14 -32.99
C LYS A 39 11.88 -8.81 -31.70
N PRO A 40 11.34 -9.80 -30.98
CA PRO A 40 10.65 -9.54 -29.71
C PRO A 40 11.59 -8.85 -28.72
N HIS A 41 11.03 -8.11 -27.78
CA HIS A 41 11.81 -7.55 -26.69
C HIS A 41 12.24 -8.69 -25.77
N GLU A 42 13.55 -8.92 -25.65
CA GLU A 42 14.13 -9.98 -24.83
C GLU A 42 14.66 -9.38 -23.52
N THR A 43 14.44 -10.08 -22.41
CA THR A 43 14.95 -9.69 -21.10
C THR A 43 15.65 -10.88 -20.48
N GLU A 44 16.87 -10.69 -19.97
CA GLU A 44 17.60 -11.74 -19.27
C GLU A 44 16.78 -12.26 -18.06
N PRO A 45 16.66 -13.59 -17.86
CA PRO A 45 16.10 -14.16 -16.65
C PRO A 45 16.99 -13.75 -15.47
N LYS A 46 16.40 -13.11 -14.46
CA LYS A 46 17.11 -12.72 -13.24
C LYS A 46 16.62 -13.52 -12.05
N GLU A 47 17.50 -13.72 -11.08
CA GLU A 47 17.11 -14.30 -9.79
C GLU A 47 15.94 -13.53 -9.17
N HIS A 48 14.96 -14.27 -8.65
CA HIS A 48 13.72 -13.73 -8.08
C HIS A 48 13.99 -13.03 -6.73
N VAL A 49 14.61 -11.86 -6.77
CA VAL A 49 14.72 -10.98 -5.60
C VAL A 49 13.50 -10.07 -5.56
N SER A 50 12.71 -10.19 -4.49
CA SER A 50 11.55 -9.33 -4.25
C SER A 50 11.43 -8.97 -2.77
N ARG A 51 10.65 -7.92 -2.50
CA ARG A 51 10.29 -7.47 -1.16
C ARG A 51 8.81 -7.10 -1.14
N SER A 52 8.16 -7.44 -0.04
CA SER A 52 6.79 -7.01 0.23
C SER A 52 6.83 -5.67 0.96
N VAL A 53 5.87 -4.82 0.66
CA VAL A 53 5.67 -3.54 1.32
C VAL A 53 4.26 -3.51 1.85
N LEU A 54 4.10 -3.22 3.14
CA LEU A 54 2.82 -2.84 3.73
C LEU A 54 2.67 -1.33 3.59
N GLY A 55 1.51 -0.86 3.16
CA GLY A 55 1.24 0.57 3.02
C GLY A 55 -0.10 0.98 3.59
N ALA A 56 -0.13 2.21 4.12
CA ALA A 56 -1.30 2.91 4.60
C ALA A 56 -1.34 4.31 3.97
N LEU A 57 -2.27 4.52 3.05
CA LEU A 57 -2.51 5.79 2.37
C LEU A 57 -3.57 6.59 3.12
N ASN A 58 -3.20 7.73 3.69
CA ASN A 58 -4.14 8.68 4.26
C ASN A 58 -4.85 9.45 3.14
N TYR A 59 -6.18 9.34 3.10
CA TYR A 59 -6.99 9.85 2.02
C TYR A 59 -7.04 11.39 1.95
N THR A 60 -7.12 12.06 3.10
CA THR A 60 -7.24 13.54 3.13
C THR A 60 -5.90 14.21 2.94
N ASP A 61 -4.88 13.67 3.61
CA ASP A 61 -3.55 14.30 3.67
C ASP A 61 -2.68 13.88 2.48
N ASN A 62 -3.16 12.88 1.72
CA ASN A 62 -2.45 12.27 0.60
C ASN A 62 -1.02 11.84 0.99
N SER A 63 -0.86 11.28 2.18
CA SER A 63 0.40 10.81 2.74
C SER A 63 0.42 9.29 2.78
N LEU A 64 1.61 8.70 2.60
CA LEU A 64 1.81 7.26 2.60
C LEU A 64 2.71 6.88 3.78
N PHE A 65 2.16 6.11 4.71
CA PHE A 65 2.95 5.37 5.69
C PHE A 65 3.24 3.98 5.13
N TYR A 66 4.47 3.49 5.24
CA TYR A 66 4.84 2.20 4.67
C TYR A 66 5.93 1.51 5.47
N GLN A 67 5.98 0.18 5.37
CA GLN A 67 7.00 -0.65 5.98
C GLN A 67 7.41 -1.79 5.03
N THR A 68 8.71 -1.97 4.84
CA THR A 68 9.24 -3.10 4.05
C THR A 68 9.28 -4.37 4.90
N VAL A 69 8.75 -5.46 4.37
CA VAL A 69 8.79 -6.78 4.99
C VAL A 69 9.71 -7.69 4.18
N SER A 70 10.66 -8.31 4.87
CA SER A 70 11.53 -9.32 4.28
C SER A 70 10.82 -10.68 4.30
N GLY A 71 10.71 -11.31 3.13
CA GLY A 71 10.04 -12.60 2.99
C GLY A 71 8.52 -12.49 2.86
N SER A 72 7.81 -13.55 3.26
CA SER A 72 6.34 -13.59 3.17
C SER A 72 5.70 -12.71 4.22
N THR A 73 4.76 -11.86 3.79
CA THR A 73 3.92 -11.07 4.70
C THR A 73 3.03 -12.00 5.52
N THR A 74 3.12 -11.90 6.85
CA THR A 74 2.28 -12.67 7.77
C THR A 74 1.19 -11.78 8.38
N ARG A 75 0.13 -12.40 8.94
CA ARG A 75 -0.88 -11.67 9.71
C ARG A 75 -0.28 -10.89 10.88
N ALA A 76 0.76 -11.43 11.53
CA ALA A 76 1.46 -10.72 12.60
C ALA A 76 2.06 -9.40 12.11
N ASN A 77 2.68 -9.39 10.92
CA ASN A 77 3.19 -8.16 10.33
C ASN A 77 2.08 -7.15 10.01
N VAL A 78 0.91 -7.63 9.56
CA VAL A 78 -0.26 -6.76 9.33
C VAL A 78 -0.74 -6.15 10.65
N ILE A 79 -0.85 -6.94 11.73
CA ILE A 79 -1.27 -6.45 13.05
C ILE A 79 -0.27 -5.40 13.58
N ASP A 80 1.03 -5.70 13.54
CA ASP A 80 2.07 -4.78 14.00
C ASP A 80 2.10 -3.47 13.20
N PHE A 81 1.81 -3.55 11.89
CA PHE A 81 1.72 -2.38 11.03
C PHE A 81 0.48 -1.54 11.33
N LEU A 82 -0.69 -2.17 11.47
CA LEU A 82 -1.93 -1.48 11.80
C LEU A 82 -1.92 -0.86 13.19
N GLU A 83 -1.22 -1.48 14.15
CA GLU A 83 -0.95 -0.90 15.48
C GLU A 83 -0.20 0.44 15.36
N GLN A 84 0.84 0.51 14.52
CA GLN A 84 1.56 1.76 14.25
C GLN A 84 0.66 2.81 13.57
N VAL A 85 -0.21 2.39 12.64
CA VAL A 85 -1.19 3.26 11.99
C VAL A 85 -2.23 3.81 12.98
N ALA A 86 -2.62 2.99 13.96
CA ALA A 86 -3.53 3.36 15.05
C ALA A 86 -2.91 4.45 15.94
N GLN A 87 -1.64 4.28 16.30
CA GLN A 87 -0.90 5.22 17.15
C GLN A 87 -0.63 6.58 16.48
N GLN A 88 -0.65 6.63 15.15
CA GLN A 88 -0.57 7.87 14.37
C GLN A 88 -1.92 8.58 14.20
N GLY A 89 -3.01 7.97 14.68
CA GLY A 89 -4.35 8.58 14.64
C GLY A 89 -4.42 9.85 15.48
N ASP A 90 -5.36 10.72 15.12
CA ASP A 90 -5.82 11.78 16.00
C ASP A 90 -7.08 11.31 16.76
N ASP A 91 -7.67 12.19 17.58
CA ASP A 91 -8.86 11.88 18.36
C ASP A 91 -10.11 11.54 17.51
N ARG A 92 -10.03 11.61 16.18
CA ARG A 92 -11.14 11.25 15.29
C ARG A 92 -11.21 9.75 15.07
N LEU A 93 -12.42 9.28 14.78
CA LEU A 93 -12.61 7.91 14.31
C LEU A 93 -11.85 7.69 13.00
N THR A 94 -10.94 6.72 13.02
CA THR A 94 -10.13 6.28 11.88
C THR A 94 -10.78 5.05 11.24
N PHE A 95 -11.19 5.18 9.98
CA PHE A 95 -11.56 4.04 9.15
C PHE A 95 -10.34 3.55 8.39
N VAL A 96 -9.91 2.31 8.65
CA VAL A 96 -8.93 1.62 7.81
C VAL A 96 -9.68 0.77 6.80
N VAL A 97 -9.53 1.06 5.52
CA VAL A 97 -10.14 0.30 4.43
C VAL A 97 -9.20 -0.83 4.03
N LEU A 98 -9.68 -2.07 4.03
CA LEU A 98 -8.95 -3.26 3.62
C LEU A 98 -9.72 -3.99 2.52
N ASP A 99 -9.00 -4.67 1.64
CA ASP A 99 -9.60 -5.66 0.76
C ASP A 99 -9.93 -6.96 1.53
N ASN A 100 -10.31 -8.04 0.83
CA ASN A 100 -10.63 -9.32 1.46
C ASN A 100 -9.49 -10.34 1.44
N ALA A 101 -8.22 -9.93 1.32
CA ALA A 101 -7.11 -10.86 1.36
C ALA A 101 -7.14 -11.71 2.65
N PRO A 102 -6.90 -13.03 2.59
CA PRO A 102 -6.96 -13.91 3.77
C PRO A 102 -6.08 -13.47 4.95
N ILE A 103 -4.98 -12.76 4.67
CA ILE A 103 -4.06 -12.24 5.67
C ILE A 103 -4.63 -11.03 6.46
N HIS A 104 -5.64 -10.35 5.92
CA HIS A 104 -6.36 -9.24 6.57
C HIS A 104 -7.46 -9.73 7.51
N HIS A 105 -7.83 -11.01 7.39
CA HIS A 105 -8.85 -11.67 8.19
C HIS A 105 -8.26 -12.43 9.36
N GLY A 106 -9.09 -12.73 10.36
CA GLY A 106 -8.69 -13.50 11.54
C GLY A 106 -7.79 -12.73 12.50
N ILE A 107 -7.85 -11.39 12.46
CA ILE A 107 -7.37 -10.52 13.53
C ILE A 107 -8.33 -10.70 14.71
N GLU A 108 -7.77 -10.99 15.88
CA GLU A 108 -8.49 -11.30 17.10
C GLU A 108 -9.47 -10.18 17.47
N ALA A 109 -10.70 -10.54 17.85
CA ALA A 109 -11.72 -9.57 18.20
C ALA A 109 -11.30 -8.64 19.36
N GLU A 110 -10.49 -9.14 20.29
CA GLU A 110 -9.95 -8.34 21.40
C GLU A 110 -8.95 -7.28 20.91
N ILE A 111 -8.15 -7.57 19.88
CA ILE A 111 -7.26 -6.57 19.26
C ILE A 111 -8.08 -5.50 18.56
N GLN A 112 -9.10 -5.89 17.79
CA GLN A 112 -9.97 -4.93 17.11
C GLN A 112 -10.74 -4.05 18.09
N LYS A 113 -11.24 -4.62 19.21
CA LYS A 113 -11.86 -3.84 20.29
C LYS A 113 -10.86 -2.88 20.92
N ARG A 114 -9.64 -3.33 21.22
CA ARG A 114 -8.58 -2.48 21.78
C ARG A 114 -8.31 -1.29 20.85
N TRP A 115 -8.10 -1.53 19.56
CA TRP A 115 -7.91 -0.47 18.56
C TRP A 115 -9.07 0.52 18.52
N LEU A 116 -10.31 0.04 18.62
CA LEU A 116 -11.48 0.91 18.64
C LEU A 116 -11.52 1.78 19.90
N TYR A 117 -11.26 1.21 21.08
CA TYR A 117 -11.38 1.93 22.36
C TYR A 117 -10.20 2.84 22.67
N GLU A 118 -8.99 2.42 22.34
CA GLU A 118 -7.76 3.14 22.70
C GLU A 118 -7.29 4.10 21.60
N HIS A 119 -7.60 3.78 20.33
CA HIS A 119 -7.09 4.53 19.17
C HIS A 119 -8.18 5.02 18.21
N ASN A 120 -9.46 4.86 18.56
CA ASN A 120 -10.59 5.18 17.68
C ASN A 120 -10.44 4.56 16.28
N LEU A 121 -9.84 3.38 16.16
CA LEU A 121 -9.58 2.74 14.87
C LEU A 121 -10.59 1.62 14.59
N PHE A 122 -11.15 1.65 13.39
CA PHE A 122 -12.15 0.70 12.93
C PHE A 122 -11.76 0.12 11.56
N LEU A 123 -11.77 -1.21 11.45
CA LEU A 123 -11.49 -1.91 10.19
C LEU A 123 -12.76 -1.96 9.33
N PHE A 124 -12.64 -1.47 8.10
CA PHE A 124 -13.70 -1.46 7.09
C PHE A 124 -13.29 -2.34 5.91
N TYR A 125 -13.85 -3.53 5.82
CA TYR A 125 -13.60 -4.45 4.72
C TYR A 125 -14.44 -4.08 3.50
N LEU A 126 -13.80 -4.01 2.33
CA LEU A 126 -14.46 -3.82 1.05
C LEU A 126 -15.31 -5.03 0.67
N PRO A 127 -16.21 -4.93 -0.32
CA PRO A 127 -16.83 -6.11 -0.93
C PRO A 127 -15.78 -7.03 -1.57
N ALA A 128 -16.11 -8.32 -1.71
CA ALA A 128 -15.23 -9.29 -2.35
C ALA A 128 -14.94 -8.90 -3.80
N TYR A 129 -13.69 -9.09 -4.23
CA TYR A 129 -13.22 -8.81 -5.60
C TYR A 129 -13.41 -7.34 -6.06
N SER A 130 -13.25 -6.38 -5.15
CA SER A 130 -13.34 -4.95 -5.48
C SER A 130 -12.04 -4.15 -5.21
N PRO A 131 -10.86 -4.61 -5.72
CA PRO A 131 -9.58 -3.93 -5.50
C PRO A 131 -9.57 -2.50 -6.07
N GLU A 132 -10.38 -2.20 -7.10
CA GLU A 132 -10.53 -0.87 -7.67
C GLU A 132 -11.08 0.18 -6.68
N LEU A 133 -11.69 -0.27 -5.58
CA LEU A 133 -12.16 0.61 -4.51
C LEU A 133 -11.05 0.97 -3.51
N ASN A 134 -9.94 0.21 -3.52
CA ASN A 134 -8.79 0.45 -2.67
C ASN A 134 -7.83 1.44 -3.35
N LEU A 135 -7.82 2.71 -2.91
CA LEU A 135 -7.10 3.77 -3.63
C LEU A 135 -5.58 3.61 -3.60
N ILE A 136 -5.04 2.89 -2.61
CA ILE A 136 -3.60 2.64 -2.51
C ILE A 136 -3.07 1.77 -3.65
N GLU A 137 -3.92 0.96 -4.29
CA GLU A 137 -3.56 0.20 -5.49
C GLU A 137 -3.11 1.11 -6.64
N ILE A 138 -3.67 2.32 -6.72
CA ILE A 138 -3.23 3.33 -7.69
C ILE A 138 -1.81 3.79 -7.36
N VAL A 139 -1.48 3.97 -6.06
CA VAL A 139 -0.12 4.29 -5.59
C VAL A 139 0.85 3.19 -6.01
N TRP A 140 0.50 1.92 -5.80
CA TRP A 140 1.34 0.79 -6.19
C TRP A 140 1.57 0.71 -7.68
N LYS A 141 0.52 0.90 -8.48
CA LYS A 141 0.64 0.94 -9.93
C LYS A 141 1.56 2.07 -10.38
N GLN A 142 1.37 3.28 -9.86
CA GLN A 142 2.22 4.41 -10.21
C GLN A 142 3.67 4.22 -9.77
N ALA A 143 3.89 3.73 -8.56
CA ALA A 143 5.21 3.41 -8.04
C ALA A 143 5.95 2.41 -8.93
N LYS A 144 5.30 1.30 -9.31
CA LYS A 144 5.92 0.21 -10.09
C LYS A 144 6.20 0.59 -11.54
N TYR A 145 5.28 1.29 -12.20
CA TYR A 145 5.32 1.49 -13.65
C TYR A 145 5.77 2.88 -14.09
N HIS A 146 5.69 3.89 -13.23
CA HIS A 146 5.94 5.28 -13.63
C HIS A 146 7.03 5.97 -12.80
N TRP A 147 7.06 5.76 -11.48
CA TRP A 147 8.02 6.46 -10.61
C TRP A 147 9.33 5.69 -10.43
N ARG A 148 9.25 4.35 -10.44
CA ARG A 148 10.43 3.49 -10.38
C ARG A 148 11.29 3.70 -11.63
N ARG A 149 12.58 3.96 -11.42
CA ARG A 149 13.56 4.01 -12.50
C ARG A 149 13.66 2.64 -13.17
N PHE A 150 13.86 2.64 -14.49
CA PHE A 150 14.05 1.40 -15.27
C PHE A 150 15.48 0.85 -15.12
N ILE A 151 15.84 0.54 -13.88
CA ILE A 151 17.10 -0.09 -13.48
C ILE A 151 16.79 -1.36 -12.70
N THR A 152 17.69 -2.32 -12.76
CA THR A 152 17.60 -3.52 -11.92
C THR A 152 18.28 -3.24 -10.60
N TRP A 153 17.57 -3.53 -9.51
CA TRP A 153 18.11 -3.50 -8.16
C TRP A 153 18.80 -4.82 -7.81
N THR A 154 19.62 -4.81 -6.78
CA THR A 154 20.24 -6.00 -6.17
C THR A 154 19.63 -6.24 -4.81
N GLN A 155 19.87 -7.41 -4.20
CA GLN A 155 19.41 -7.69 -2.83
C GLN A 155 19.92 -6.63 -1.83
N GLU A 156 21.14 -6.13 -2.02
CA GLU A 156 21.78 -5.13 -1.17
C GLU A 156 21.18 -3.73 -1.34
N THR A 157 20.78 -3.38 -2.57
CA THR A 157 20.26 -2.03 -2.89
C THR A 157 18.74 -1.92 -2.79
N MET A 158 18.03 -3.05 -2.76
CA MET A 158 16.58 -3.15 -2.79
C MET A 158 15.88 -2.27 -1.75
N GLU A 159 16.34 -2.34 -0.50
CA GLU A 159 15.73 -1.60 0.61
C GLU A 159 15.93 -0.09 0.47
N ASN A 160 17.15 0.34 0.16
CA ASN A 160 17.46 1.76 -0.06
C ASN A 160 16.68 2.34 -1.26
N GLU A 161 16.58 1.59 -2.35
CA GLU A 161 15.85 2.01 -3.55
C GLU A 161 14.34 2.09 -3.30
N LEU A 162 13.76 1.12 -2.57
CA LEU A 162 12.37 1.17 -2.14
C LEU A 162 12.10 2.36 -1.23
N ASN A 163 12.96 2.61 -0.24
CA ASN A 163 12.84 3.75 0.65
C ASN A 163 12.97 5.08 -0.10
N THR A 164 13.87 5.16 -1.08
CA THR A 164 14.02 6.34 -1.94
C THR A 164 12.79 6.56 -2.83
N LEU A 165 12.21 5.48 -3.36
CA LEU A 165 11.02 5.52 -4.22
C LEU A 165 9.78 5.95 -3.43
N LEU A 166 9.48 5.24 -2.35
CA LEU A 166 8.27 5.43 -1.55
C LEU A 166 8.36 6.65 -0.64
N GLY A 167 9.53 6.95 -0.07
CA GLY A 167 9.79 8.19 0.67
C GLY A 167 9.74 9.44 -0.21
N GLY A 168 9.74 9.29 -1.53
CA GLY A 168 9.47 10.36 -2.48
C GLY A 168 7.98 10.70 -2.61
N TYR A 169 7.05 9.88 -2.09
CA TYR A 169 5.61 10.16 -2.13
C TYR A 169 5.25 11.38 -1.28
N GLY A 170 4.34 12.21 -1.77
CA GLY A 170 3.98 13.51 -1.18
C GLY A 170 4.90 14.67 -1.59
N ASN A 171 6.17 14.41 -1.89
CA ASN A 171 7.17 15.44 -2.25
C ASN A 171 7.52 15.45 -3.74
N ARG A 172 7.94 14.31 -4.27
CA ARG A 172 8.36 14.12 -5.68
C ARG A 172 7.25 13.52 -6.52
N PHE A 173 6.40 12.72 -5.90
CA PHE A 173 5.32 11.99 -6.53
C PHE A 173 4.04 12.22 -5.74
N ALA A 174 2.93 12.45 -6.41
CA ALA A 174 1.61 12.52 -5.79
C ALA A 174 0.57 12.02 -6.77
N ILE A 175 -0.49 11.41 -6.24
CA ILE A 175 -1.66 11.05 -7.03
C ILE A 175 -2.77 12.01 -6.67
N ASN A 176 -3.52 12.46 -7.68
CA ASN A 176 -4.74 13.18 -7.43
C ASN A 176 -5.87 12.19 -7.08
N LEU A 177 -6.29 12.20 -5.82
CA LEU A 177 -7.36 11.36 -5.28
C LEU A 177 -8.71 12.12 -5.20
N SER A 178 -8.78 13.32 -5.80
CA SER A 178 -9.97 14.19 -5.77
C SER A 178 -11.10 13.76 -6.70
#